data_AF-A0A7V0V091-F1
#
_entry.id   AF-A0A7V0V091-F1
#
_cell.length_a   1.000
_cell.length_b   1.000
_cell.length_c   1.000
_cell.angle_alpha   90.00
_cell.angle_beta   90.00
_cell.angle_gamma   90.00
#
_symmetry.space_group_name_H-M   'P 1'
#
loop_
_entity.id
_entity.type
_entity.pdbx_description
1 polymer ?
#
loop_
_entity_poly.entity_id
_entity_poly.type
_entity_poly.pdbx_seq_one_letter_code
_entity_poly.pdbx_strand_id
1 'polypeptide(L)'
;MAGPLLRTVADLPVPDRQVFDAIEQLMRELDRMHTLLTDAEITSVRLVVNPERMVVKEAQRTYTYLNLYGYSTDLVISNRVLPQQATGGYFAAWRDIQERHGQLIEEAFAPLPIRRVPMFEQEVVGLAMLRRMAEAIYGEEDPAAVYYQGSRQRVEQTEDGYRLRLPLPLADRSSLQLTQVGEELVVRLGNQKRSIILPRALWGRAAGKATFEGSELVLTFGRPSSAAD
;
A
#
# COMPACT_ATOMS: atom_id res chain seq x y z
N MET A 1 33.63 22.57 15.54
CA MET A 1 33.24 22.85 16.95
C MET A 1 32.12 23.88 16.95
N ALA A 2 30.91 23.49 17.35
CA ALA A 2 29.81 24.37 17.75
C ALA A 2 28.78 23.49 18.47
N GLY A 3 28.61 23.65 19.79
CA GLY A 3 27.53 23.01 20.55
C GLY A 3 26.39 24.01 20.75
N PRO A 4 25.10 23.60 20.77
CA PRO A 4 24.01 24.55 20.91
C PRO A 4 23.95 25.12 22.32
N LEU A 5 24.14 26.44 22.45
CA LEU A 5 23.73 27.19 23.63
C LEU A 5 22.22 27.45 23.56
N LEU A 6 21.41 26.46 23.94
CA LEU A 6 19.97 26.64 24.13
C LEU A 6 19.68 26.89 25.61
N ARG A 7 19.33 28.14 25.92
CA ARG A 7 18.89 28.53 27.27
C ARG A 7 17.49 27.97 27.54
N THR A 8 17.35 27.47 28.76
CA THR A 8 16.19 26.83 29.37
C THR A 8 14.89 27.62 29.21
N VAL A 9 13.86 26.95 28.70
CA VAL A 9 12.46 27.17 29.07
C VAL A 9 11.85 25.77 29.26
N ALA A 10 11.27 25.53 30.44
CA ALA A 10 10.81 24.24 30.98
C ALA A 10 11.91 23.27 31.51
N ASP A 11 11.64 22.69 32.69
CA ASP A 11 12.50 21.77 33.45
C ASP A 11 12.52 20.34 32.85
N LEU A 12 12.96 20.23 31.60
CA LEU A 12 13.25 18.94 30.97
C LEU A 12 14.76 18.72 30.95
N PRO A 13 15.29 17.61 31.52
CA PRO A 13 16.71 17.31 31.43
C PRO A 13 17.09 17.16 29.96
N VAL A 14 18.01 17.99 29.48
CA VAL A 14 18.52 17.91 28.11
C VAL A 14 19.19 16.55 27.93
N PRO A 15 18.82 15.73 26.92
CA PRO A 15 19.40 14.42 26.73
C PRO A 15 20.93 14.48 26.57
N ASP A 16 21.63 13.48 27.10
CA ASP A 16 23.08 13.36 26.88
C ASP A 16 23.40 13.13 25.38
N ARG A 17 24.61 13.50 24.96
CA ARG A 17 25.07 13.35 23.56
C ARG A 17 24.82 11.94 23.00
N GLN A 18 25.05 10.90 23.80
CA GLN A 18 24.82 9.51 23.41
C GLN A 18 23.35 9.24 23.03
N VAL A 19 22.40 9.90 23.68
CA VAL A 19 20.96 9.79 23.38
C VAL A 19 20.64 10.50 22.06
N PHE A 20 21.21 11.68 21.82
CA PHE A 20 21.09 12.37 20.54
C PHE A 20 21.69 11.56 19.38
N ASP A 21 22.92 11.05 19.54
CA ASP A 21 23.61 10.24 18.53
C ASP A 21 22.80 8.96 18.19
N ALA A 22 22.20 8.32 19.20
CA ALA A 22 21.33 7.15 19.04
C ALA A 22 20.01 7.48 18.32
N ILE A 23 19.38 8.63 18.62
CA ILE A 23 18.18 9.10 17.91
C ILE A 23 18.52 9.41 16.44
N GLU A 24 19.64 10.08 16.16
CA GLU A 24 20.09 10.33 14.78
C GLU A 24 20.38 9.03 14.02
N GLN A 25 20.93 8.01 14.68
CA GLN A 25 21.10 6.69 14.06
C GLN A 25 19.75 6.03 13.74
N LEU A 26 18.82 6.00 14.70
CA LEU A 26 17.49 5.41 14.52
C LEU A 26 16.73 6.09 13.36
N MET A 27 16.74 7.43 13.28
CA MET A 27 16.10 8.15 12.18
C MET A 27 16.72 7.75 10.82
N ARG A 28 18.05 7.69 10.72
CA ARG A 28 18.74 7.26 9.49
C ARG A 28 18.45 5.81 9.09
N GLU A 29 18.25 4.91 10.06
CA GLU A 29 17.88 3.52 9.80
C GLU A 29 16.42 3.40 9.32
N LEU A 30 15.50 4.13 9.96
CA LEU A 30 14.09 4.19 9.56
C LEU A 30 13.90 4.81 8.16
N ASP A 31 14.63 5.88 7.84
CA ASP A 31 14.61 6.49 6.50
C ASP A 31 15.09 5.50 5.43
N ARG A 32 16.21 4.80 5.68
CA ARG A 32 16.74 3.77 4.77
C ARG A 32 15.76 2.62 4.57
N MET A 33 15.12 2.13 5.63
CA MET A 33 14.07 1.12 5.55
C MET A 33 12.88 1.62 4.74
N HIS A 34 12.39 2.84 4.99
CA HIS A 34 11.27 3.42 4.26
C HIS A 34 11.59 3.56 2.77
N THR A 35 12.78 4.06 2.39
CA THR A 35 13.22 4.13 0.99
C THR A 35 13.25 2.74 0.34
N LEU A 36 13.88 1.76 0.99
CA LEU A 36 14.01 0.41 0.42
C LEU A 36 12.64 -0.29 0.24
N LEU A 37 11.73 -0.14 1.21
CA LEU A 37 10.41 -0.77 1.16
C LEU A 37 9.43 -0.08 0.19
N THR A 38 9.61 1.22 -0.09
CA THR A 38 8.74 1.98 -1.01
C THR A 38 9.28 2.08 -2.44
N ASP A 39 10.50 1.63 -2.72
CA ASP A 39 11.01 1.52 -4.08
C ASP A 39 10.49 0.23 -4.76
N ALA A 40 9.55 0.41 -5.68
CA ALA A 40 8.93 -0.67 -6.44
C ALA A 40 9.85 -1.37 -7.47
N GLU A 41 11.09 -0.89 -7.67
CA GLU A 41 12.10 -1.64 -8.43
C GLU A 41 12.90 -2.63 -7.56
N ILE A 42 12.87 -2.46 -6.23
CA ILE A 42 13.62 -3.25 -5.26
C ILE A 42 12.71 -4.15 -4.41
N THR A 43 11.55 -3.62 -3.98
CA THR A 43 10.62 -4.30 -3.07
C THR A 43 9.20 -4.32 -3.63
N SER A 44 8.55 -5.48 -3.55
CA SER A 44 7.11 -5.64 -3.78
C SER A 44 6.46 -6.48 -2.67
N VAL A 45 5.14 -6.38 -2.57
CA VAL A 45 4.30 -7.11 -1.63
C VAL A 45 3.34 -8.01 -2.41
N ARG A 46 3.20 -9.26 -1.96
CA ARG A 46 2.24 -10.22 -2.53
C ARG A 46 1.14 -10.52 -1.54
N LEU A 47 -0.11 -10.32 -1.94
CA LEU A 47 -1.27 -10.55 -1.07
C LEU A 47 -1.74 -11.99 -1.19
N VAL A 48 -1.65 -12.76 -0.10
CA VAL A 48 -2.20 -14.12 -0.05
C VAL A 48 -3.61 -14.06 0.53
N VAL A 49 -4.59 -14.59 -0.20
CA VAL A 49 -6.01 -14.56 0.15
C VAL A 49 -6.63 -15.94 -0.02
N ASN A 50 -7.60 -16.30 0.83
CA ASN A 50 -8.51 -17.40 0.51
C ASN A 50 -9.74 -16.83 -0.21
N PRO A 51 -10.38 -17.58 -1.13
CA PRO A 51 -11.65 -17.22 -1.78
C PRO A 51 -12.85 -17.34 -0.82
N GLU A 52 -12.83 -16.50 0.22
CA GLU A 52 -13.84 -16.39 1.28
C GLU A 52 -14.19 -14.91 1.47
N ARG A 53 -15.48 -14.55 1.44
CA ARG A 53 -15.95 -13.15 1.41
C ARG A 53 -15.34 -12.22 2.48
N MET A 54 -15.07 -12.72 3.67
CA MET A 54 -14.46 -11.92 4.75
C MET A 54 -12.97 -11.67 4.50
N VAL A 55 -12.22 -12.71 4.13
CA VAL A 55 -10.79 -12.65 3.80
C VAL A 55 -10.55 -11.74 2.59
N VAL A 56 -11.40 -11.83 1.57
CA VAL A 56 -11.36 -10.91 0.42
C VAL A 56 -11.51 -9.46 0.88
N LYS A 57 -12.52 -9.12 1.70
CA LYS A 57 -12.69 -7.75 2.22
C LYS A 57 -11.52 -7.26 3.07
N GLU A 58 -10.89 -8.14 3.83
CA GLU A 58 -9.70 -7.79 4.61
C GLU A 58 -8.51 -7.49 3.70
N ALA A 59 -8.27 -8.34 2.69
CA ALA A 59 -7.24 -8.12 1.69
C ALA A 59 -7.47 -6.86 0.84
N GLN A 60 -8.72 -6.53 0.51
CA GLN A 60 -9.09 -5.26 -0.14
C GLN A 60 -8.63 -4.07 0.68
N ARG A 61 -8.93 -4.05 1.99
CA ARG A 61 -8.47 -2.99 2.91
C ARG A 61 -6.96 -2.93 3.01
N THR A 62 -6.30 -4.09 3.14
CA THR A 62 -4.83 -4.18 3.17
C THR A 62 -4.22 -3.60 1.90
N TYR A 63 -4.77 -3.91 0.72
CA TYR A 63 -4.32 -3.34 -0.56
C TYR A 63 -4.48 -1.81 -0.61
N THR A 64 -5.62 -1.26 -0.17
CA THR A 64 -5.80 0.20 -0.04
C THR A 64 -4.75 0.81 0.89
N TYR A 65 -4.43 0.15 2.01
CA TYR A 65 -3.42 0.65 2.95
C TYR A 65 -1.99 0.56 2.40
N LEU A 66 -1.62 -0.53 1.72
CA LEU A 66 -0.31 -0.66 1.06
C LEU A 66 -0.10 0.49 0.06
N ASN A 67 -1.08 0.75 -0.80
CA ASN A 67 -1.05 1.88 -1.75
C ASN A 67 -0.99 3.24 -1.02
N LEU A 68 -1.79 3.45 0.03
CA LEU A 68 -1.76 4.68 0.83
C LEU A 68 -0.36 4.94 1.41
N TYR A 69 0.35 3.89 1.87
CA TYR A 69 1.71 3.99 2.39
C TYR A 69 2.81 4.01 1.31
N GLY A 70 2.47 3.72 0.04
CA GLY A 70 3.40 3.73 -1.09
C GLY A 70 4.15 2.40 -1.29
N TYR A 71 3.66 1.30 -0.69
CA TYR A 71 4.20 -0.03 -0.91
C TYR A 71 3.61 -0.64 -2.19
N SER A 72 4.47 -1.06 -3.11
CA SER A 72 4.04 -1.71 -4.36
C SER A 72 3.49 -3.10 -4.07
N THR A 73 2.28 -3.39 -4.57
CA THR A 73 1.76 -4.76 -4.63
C THR A 73 1.87 -5.25 -6.06
N ASP A 74 2.53 -6.38 -6.31
CA ASP A 74 2.76 -6.91 -7.67
C ASP A 74 1.89 -8.12 -8.02
N LEU A 75 1.45 -8.89 -7.02
CA LEU A 75 0.69 -10.12 -7.23
C LEU A 75 -0.32 -10.41 -6.11
N VAL A 76 -1.44 -11.02 -6.48
CA VAL A 76 -2.37 -11.67 -5.54
C VAL A 76 -2.30 -13.18 -5.70
N ILE A 77 -2.21 -13.91 -4.59
CA ILE A 77 -2.22 -15.37 -4.55
C ILE A 77 -3.53 -15.82 -3.91
N SER A 78 -4.46 -16.29 -4.74
CA SER A 78 -5.72 -16.90 -4.30
C SER A 78 -5.47 -18.36 -3.92
N ASN A 79 -5.34 -18.61 -2.63
CA ASN A 79 -4.94 -19.89 -2.05
C ASN A 79 -6.14 -20.80 -1.74
N ARG A 80 -5.90 -22.11 -1.65
CA ARG A 80 -6.91 -23.14 -1.31
C ARG A 80 -8.14 -23.15 -2.23
N VAL A 81 -7.93 -22.90 -3.53
CA VAL A 81 -8.97 -23.02 -4.55
C VAL A 81 -9.32 -24.49 -4.76
N LEU A 82 -10.60 -24.86 -4.71
CA LEU A 82 -11.04 -26.23 -4.93
C LEU A 82 -10.77 -26.65 -6.38
N PRO A 83 -10.09 -27.78 -6.64
CA PRO A 83 -9.79 -28.23 -7.99
C PRO A 83 -11.08 -28.65 -8.74
N GLN A 84 -11.13 -28.44 -10.05
CA GLN A 84 -12.32 -28.79 -10.87
C GLN A 84 -12.70 -30.27 -10.78
N GLN A 85 -11.73 -31.15 -10.49
CA GLN A 85 -11.90 -32.60 -10.33
C GLN A 85 -12.66 -32.98 -9.04
N ALA A 86 -12.87 -32.07 -8.09
CA ALA A 86 -13.70 -32.28 -6.89
C ALA A 86 -15.21 -32.20 -7.20
N THR A 87 -15.65 -32.76 -8.33
CA THR A 87 -16.90 -32.39 -9.01
C THR A 87 -18.15 -33.17 -8.54
N GLY A 88 -18.03 -34.08 -7.57
CA GLY A 88 -19.11 -34.97 -7.12
C GLY A 88 -19.76 -34.57 -5.79
N GLY A 89 -21.09 -34.45 -5.79
CA GLY A 89 -21.90 -34.43 -4.56
C GLY A 89 -21.82 -33.13 -3.73
N TYR A 90 -21.64 -33.29 -2.41
CA TYR A 90 -21.77 -32.24 -1.39
C TYR A 90 -20.97 -30.95 -1.67
N PHE A 91 -19.81 -31.07 -2.32
CA PHE A 91 -18.91 -29.95 -2.60
C PHE A 91 -19.31 -29.09 -3.82
N ALA A 92 -20.29 -29.50 -4.63
CA ALA A 92 -20.71 -28.73 -5.81
C ALA A 92 -21.18 -27.30 -5.45
N ALA A 93 -22.02 -27.18 -4.41
CA ALA A 93 -22.50 -25.87 -3.94
C ALA A 93 -21.38 -25.01 -3.34
N TRP A 94 -20.36 -25.63 -2.73
CA TRP A 94 -19.20 -24.93 -2.17
C TRP A 94 -18.30 -24.38 -3.28
N ARG A 95 -18.05 -25.16 -4.34
CA ARG A 95 -17.38 -24.69 -5.56
C ARG A 95 -18.13 -23.49 -6.16
N ASP A 96 -19.45 -23.55 -6.29
CA ASP A 96 -20.23 -22.45 -6.90
C ASP A 96 -20.26 -21.18 -6.03
N ILE A 97 -20.02 -21.29 -4.72
CA ILE A 97 -19.74 -20.15 -3.83
C ILE A 97 -18.31 -19.64 -4.03
N GLN A 98 -17.34 -20.55 -4.09
CA GLN A 98 -15.93 -20.22 -4.21
C GLN A 98 -15.57 -19.58 -5.56
N GLU A 99 -16.21 -19.99 -6.66
CA GLU A 99 -16.01 -19.38 -7.98
C GLU A 99 -16.54 -17.94 -8.02
N ARG A 100 -17.68 -17.66 -7.38
CA ARG A 100 -18.18 -16.30 -7.18
C ARG A 100 -17.23 -15.47 -6.31
N HIS A 101 -16.59 -16.05 -5.30
CA HIS A 101 -15.53 -15.36 -4.56
C HIS A 101 -14.26 -15.16 -5.40
N GLY A 102 -13.94 -16.07 -6.33
CA GLY A 102 -12.87 -15.93 -7.31
C GLY A 102 -13.09 -14.74 -8.24
N GLN A 103 -14.29 -14.63 -8.81
CA GLN A 103 -14.71 -13.47 -9.62
C GLN A 103 -14.62 -12.17 -8.83
N LEU A 104 -15.07 -12.15 -7.56
CA LEU A 104 -14.91 -10.98 -6.70
C LEU A 104 -13.45 -10.61 -6.38
N ILE A 105 -12.51 -11.57 -6.39
CA ILE A 105 -11.07 -11.30 -6.28
C ILE A 105 -10.56 -10.69 -7.59
N GLU A 106 -10.92 -11.25 -8.74
CA GLU A 106 -10.55 -10.75 -10.06
C GLU A 106 -11.04 -9.31 -10.28
N GLU A 107 -12.31 -9.01 -9.97
CA GLU A 107 -12.87 -7.66 -10.02
C GLU A 107 -12.23 -6.69 -9.01
N ALA A 108 -11.92 -7.16 -7.79
CA ALA A 108 -11.41 -6.30 -6.72
C ALA A 108 -9.95 -5.89 -6.92
N PHE A 109 -9.11 -6.79 -7.40
CA PHE A 109 -7.67 -6.57 -7.46
C PHE A 109 -7.16 -6.16 -8.85
N ALA A 110 -8.01 -6.20 -9.88
CA ALA A 110 -7.68 -5.68 -11.21
C ALA A 110 -7.02 -4.27 -11.15
N PRO A 111 -5.91 -4.04 -11.88
CA PRO A 111 -5.30 -4.91 -12.89
C PRO A 111 -4.19 -5.85 -12.35
N LEU A 112 -4.10 -6.11 -11.04
CA LEU A 112 -3.11 -7.05 -10.49
C LEU A 112 -3.30 -8.46 -11.06
N PRO A 113 -2.21 -9.15 -11.47
CA PRO A 113 -2.26 -10.56 -11.78
C PRO A 113 -2.62 -11.39 -10.54
N ILE A 114 -3.41 -12.45 -10.75
CA ILE A 114 -3.86 -13.37 -9.70
C ILE A 114 -3.39 -14.78 -10.03
N ARG A 115 -2.63 -15.42 -9.14
CA ARG A 115 -2.31 -16.86 -9.21
C ARG A 115 -3.29 -17.64 -8.33
N ARG A 116 -3.96 -18.64 -8.91
CA ARG A 116 -4.91 -19.52 -8.20
C ARG A 116 -4.18 -20.81 -7.78
N VAL A 117 -3.94 -20.97 -6.48
CA VAL A 117 -3.26 -22.16 -5.91
C VAL A 117 -4.31 -23.17 -5.46
N PRO A 118 -4.23 -24.44 -5.91
CA PRO A 118 -5.21 -25.45 -5.54
C PRO A 118 -5.13 -25.79 -4.05
N MET A 119 -6.26 -26.23 -3.49
CA MET A 119 -6.27 -26.95 -2.22
C MET A 119 -5.63 -28.33 -2.42
N PHE A 120 -4.45 -28.51 -1.86
CA PHE A 120 -3.73 -29.79 -1.88
C PHE A 120 -4.44 -30.84 -1.02
N GLU A 121 -4.30 -32.10 -1.42
CA GLU A 121 -4.88 -33.29 -0.78
C GLU A 121 -4.26 -33.64 0.58
N GLN A 122 -3.11 -33.05 0.90
CA GLN A 122 -2.35 -33.23 2.14
C GLN A 122 -1.66 -31.92 2.54
N GLU A 123 -1.17 -31.85 3.77
CA GLU A 123 -0.44 -30.68 4.27
C GLU A 123 0.85 -30.42 3.46
N VAL A 124 1.19 -29.14 3.29
CA VAL A 124 2.36 -28.72 2.51
C VAL A 124 3.61 -28.79 3.39
N VAL A 125 4.03 -30.01 3.71
CA VAL A 125 5.17 -30.30 4.59
C VAL A 125 6.28 -31.03 3.80
N GLY A 126 7.52 -30.61 4.03
CA GLY A 126 8.70 -31.18 3.39
C GLY A 126 8.94 -30.71 1.95
N LEU A 127 10.17 -30.90 1.47
CA LEU A 127 10.65 -30.35 0.20
C LEU A 127 9.84 -30.80 -1.03
N ALA A 128 9.26 -32.00 -1.01
CA ALA A 128 8.44 -32.50 -2.12
C ALA A 128 7.14 -31.70 -2.28
N MET A 129 6.44 -31.40 -1.18
CA MET A 129 5.23 -30.58 -1.22
C MET A 129 5.52 -29.10 -1.45
N LEU A 130 6.62 -28.58 -0.89
CA LEU A 130 7.05 -27.21 -1.15
C LEU A 130 7.34 -26.98 -2.65
N ARG A 131 7.97 -27.96 -3.33
CA ARG A 131 8.16 -27.90 -4.80
C ARG A 131 6.83 -27.93 -5.56
N ARG A 132 5.88 -28.80 -5.18
CA ARG A 132 4.53 -28.82 -5.78
C ARG A 132 3.76 -27.52 -5.58
N MET A 133 3.92 -26.85 -4.44
CA MET A 133 3.33 -25.54 -4.19
C MET A 133 4.03 -24.43 -5.00
N ALA A 134 5.36 -24.45 -5.09
CA ALA A 134 6.10 -23.50 -5.93
C ALA A 134 5.70 -23.62 -7.40
N GLU A 135 5.63 -24.84 -7.94
CA GLU A 135 5.13 -25.15 -9.29
C GLU A 135 3.72 -24.59 -9.51
N ALA A 136 2.81 -24.76 -8.55
CA ALA A 136 1.43 -24.28 -8.67
C ALA A 136 1.29 -22.74 -8.57
N ILE A 137 2.28 -22.02 -8.04
CA ILE A 137 2.27 -20.55 -7.94
C ILE A 137 3.00 -19.91 -9.12
N TYR A 138 4.19 -20.44 -9.44
CA TYR A 138 5.17 -19.81 -10.34
C TYR A 138 5.42 -20.62 -11.62
N GLY A 139 5.26 -21.95 -11.58
CA GLY A 139 5.73 -22.83 -12.65
C GLY A 139 7.22 -22.60 -12.94
N GLU A 140 7.53 -22.40 -14.22
CA GLU A 140 8.87 -22.08 -14.72
C GLU A 140 9.25 -20.57 -14.59
N GLU A 141 8.37 -19.72 -14.06
CA GLU A 141 8.63 -18.28 -13.89
C GLU A 141 9.48 -18.01 -12.64
N ASP A 142 10.38 -17.02 -12.71
CA ASP A 142 11.22 -16.64 -11.57
C ASP A 142 10.37 -16.11 -10.39
N PRO A 143 10.40 -16.74 -9.20
CA PRO A 143 9.68 -16.26 -8.03
C PRO A 143 10.09 -14.84 -7.58
N ALA A 144 11.26 -14.34 -7.98
CA ALA A 144 11.71 -12.98 -7.69
C ALA A 144 11.21 -11.92 -8.70
N ALA A 145 10.56 -12.33 -9.80
CA ALA A 145 10.04 -11.40 -10.81
C ALA A 145 8.93 -10.49 -10.26
N VAL A 146 8.89 -9.22 -10.69
CA VAL A 146 7.82 -8.27 -10.36
C VAL A 146 6.72 -8.36 -11.42
N TYR A 147 5.56 -8.91 -11.07
CA TYR A 147 4.48 -9.18 -12.03
C TYR A 147 3.63 -7.97 -12.40
N TYR A 148 3.65 -6.92 -11.57
CA TYR A 148 2.95 -5.66 -11.82
C TYR A 148 3.63 -4.51 -11.09
N GLN A 149 3.76 -3.37 -11.77
CA GLN A 149 4.23 -2.11 -11.20
C GLN A 149 3.08 -1.11 -11.26
N GLY A 150 2.45 -0.86 -10.10
CA GLY A 150 1.29 0.03 -10.01
C GLY A 150 1.62 1.51 -10.17
N SER A 151 0.57 2.33 -10.29
CA SER A 151 0.69 3.78 -10.14
C SER A 151 1.38 4.10 -8.81
N ARG A 152 2.54 4.77 -8.85
CA ARG A 152 3.09 5.47 -7.67
C ARG A 152 2.31 6.77 -7.45
N GLN A 153 2.50 7.44 -6.30
CA GLN A 153 2.03 8.81 -6.14
C GLN A 153 2.69 9.72 -7.20
N ARG A 154 1.92 10.58 -7.86
CA ARG A 154 2.41 11.49 -8.93
C ARG A 154 2.08 12.94 -8.62
N VAL A 155 3.00 13.85 -8.93
CA VAL A 155 2.72 15.29 -8.97
C VAL A 155 2.89 15.75 -10.41
N GLU A 156 1.81 16.29 -10.98
CA GLU A 156 1.73 16.79 -12.34
C GLU A 156 1.60 18.31 -12.30
N GLN A 157 2.34 19.03 -13.15
CA GLN A 157 2.17 20.47 -13.31
C GLN A 157 1.01 20.75 -14.28
N THR A 158 0.17 21.73 -13.95
CA THR A 158 -0.97 22.17 -14.77
C THR A 158 -0.92 23.69 -14.99
N GLU A 159 -1.69 24.21 -15.95
CA GLU A 159 -1.72 25.65 -16.27
C GLU A 159 -2.09 26.54 -15.05
N ASP A 160 -2.94 26.01 -14.17
CA ASP A 160 -3.41 26.67 -12.95
C ASP A 160 -2.58 26.37 -11.68
N GLY A 161 -1.59 25.47 -11.75
CA GLY A 161 -0.79 25.06 -10.60
C GLY A 161 -0.28 23.63 -10.69
N TYR A 162 -0.71 22.78 -9.76
CA TYR A 162 -0.30 21.37 -9.69
C TYR A 162 -1.46 20.44 -9.35
N ARG A 163 -1.28 19.16 -9.66
CA ARG A 163 -2.18 18.06 -9.36
C ARG A 163 -1.41 16.95 -8.67
N LEU A 164 -1.81 16.59 -7.44
CA LEU A 164 -1.32 15.41 -6.74
C LEU A 164 -2.28 14.25 -7.00
N ARG A 165 -1.77 13.13 -7.50
CA ARG A 165 -2.50 11.88 -7.70
C ARG A 165 -2.02 10.83 -6.69
N LEU A 166 -2.94 10.33 -5.87
CA LEU A 166 -2.71 9.32 -4.86
C LEU A 166 -3.51 8.05 -5.22
N PRO A 167 -2.87 6.92 -5.53
CA PRO A 167 -3.57 5.65 -5.71
C PRO A 167 -4.25 5.25 -4.41
N LEU A 168 -5.58 5.14 -4.42
CA LEU A 168 -6.39 4.68 -3.29
C LEU A 168 -7.43 3.67 -3.81
N PRO A 169 -6.98 2.54 -4.39
CA PRO A 169 -7.89 1.51 -4.89
C PRO A 169 -8.80 1.02 -3.76
N LEU A 170 -10.07 0.78 -4.10
CA LEU A 170 -11.09 0.23 -3.20
C LEU A 170 -11.44 1.13 -1.99
N ALA A 171 -10.96 2.38 -1.95
CA ALA A 171 -11.28 3.31 -0.88
C ALA A 171 -12.76 3.75 -0.92
N ASP A 172 -13.44 3.62 0.22
CA ASP A 172 -14.77 4.21 0.41
C ASP A 172 -14.65 5.74 0.53
N ARG A 173 -15.18 6.44 -0.47
CA ARG A 173 -15.18 7.90 -0.58
C ARG A 173 -15.85 8.60 0.61
N SER A 174 -16.83 7.97 1.25
CA SER A 174 -17.51 8.52 2.43
C SER A 174 -16.66 8.45 3.70
N SER A 175 -15.66 7.57 3.72
CA SER A 175 -14.72 7.37 4.83
C SER A 175 -13.43 8.20 4.72
N LEU A 176 -13.24 8.90 3.59
CA LEU A 176 -12.07 9.72 3.32
C LEU A 176 -12.19 11.09 3.99
N GLN A 177 -11.17 11.45 4.77
CA GLN A 177 -10.97 12.82 5.26
C GLN A 177 -9.56 13.30 4.90
N LEU A 178 -9.46 14.56 4.51
CA LEU A 178 -8.22 15.21 4.09
C LEU A 178 -8.01 16.46 4.95
N THR A 179 -6.80 16.66 5.43
CA THR A 179 -6.43 17.88 6.19
C THR A 179 -5.00 18.24 5.86
N GLN A 180 -4.76 19.43 5.35
CA GLN A 180 -3.41 19.95 5.18
C GLN A 180 -2.95 20.63 6.47
N VAL A 181 -1.73 20.32 6.91
CA VAL A 181 -1.07 20.93 8.07
C VAL A 181 0.32 21.37 7.63
N GLY A 182 0.45 22.63 7.25
CA GLY A 182 1.69 23.16 6.66
C GLY A 182 2.09 22.44 5.38
N GLU A 183 3.24 21.76 5.43
CA GLU A 183 3.82 20.97 4.32
C GLU A 183 3.35 19.51 4.30
N GLU A 184 2.47 19.09 5.23
CA GLU A 184 1.92 17.74 5.27
C GLU A 184 0.46 17.69 4.80
N LEU A 185 0.13 16.64 4.05
CA LEU A 185 -1.25 16.21 3.79
C LEU A 185 -1.59 15.01 4.67
N VAL A 186 -2.46 15.22 5.65
CA VAL A 186 -3.07 14.15 6.44
C VAL A 186 -4.19 13.50 5.61
N VAL A 187 -4.05 12.21 5.35
CA VAL A 187 -5.06 11.38 4.69
C VAL A 187 -5.60 10.37 5.71
N ARG A 188 -6.91 10.42 5.98
CA ARG A 188 -7.59 9.45 6.85
C ARG A 188 -8.58 8.62 6.03
N LEU A 189 -8.52 7.30 6.21
CA LEU A 189 -9.46 6.32 5.64
C LEU A 189 -9.99 5.44 6.78
N GLY A 190 -11.20 5.75 7.25
CA GLY A 190 -11.78 5.11 8.43
C GLY A 190 -10.90 5.30 9.67
N ASN A 191 -10.40 4.19 10.24
CA ASN A 191 -9.53 4.21 11.42
C ASN A 191 -8.04 4.46 11.13
N GLN A 192 -7.61 4.44 9.86
CA GLN A 192 -6.20 4.67 9.49
C GLN A 192 -5.93 6.14 9.15
N LYS A 193 -4.75 6.64 9.54
CA LYS A 193 -4.26 8.00 9.25
C LYS A 193 -2.81 7.90 8.76
N ARG A 194 -2.51 8.39 7.55
CA ARG A 194 -1.14 8.71 7.11
C ARG A 194 -0.94 10.23 7.11
N SER A 195 0.26 10.70 7.45
CA SER A 195 0.77 12.01 7.00
C SER A 195 1.67 11.78 5.78
N ILE A 196 1.41 12.53 4.71
CA ILE A 196 2.22 12.54 3.50
C ILE A 196 2.93 13.90 3.46
N ILE A 197 4.26 13.89 3.55
CA ILE A 197 5.05 15.10 3.28
C ILE A 197 4.85 15.47 1.82
N LEU A 198 4.32 16.66 1.57
CA LEU A 198 4.09 17.15 0.21
C LEU A 198 5.44 17.36 -0.50
N PRO A 199 5.58 16.96 -1.77
CA PRO A 199 6.77 17.30 -2.56
C PRO A 199 6.97 18.82 -2.63
N ARG A 200 8.23 19.28 -2.68
CA ARG A 200 8.62 20.71 -2.60
C ARG A 200 7.86 21.64 -3.55
N ALA A 201 7.46 21.16 -4.73
CA ALA A 201 6.65 21.92 -5.68
C ALA A 201 5.29 22.39 -5.11
N LEU A 202 4.77 21.68 -4.10
CA LEU A 202 3.49 21.91 -3.43
C LEU A 202 3.59 22.70 -2.12
N TRP A 203 4.80 22.98 -1.62
CA TRP A 203 4.99 23.77 -0.40
C TRP A 203 4.42 25.19 -0.56
N GLY A 204 3.81 25.72 0.51
CA GLY A 204 3.14 27.03 0.49
C GLY A 204 1.86 27.11 -0.35
N ARG A 205 1.35 26.00 -0.89
CA ARG A 205 0.10 25.94 -1.66
C ARG A 205 -0.99 25.26 -0.84
N ALA A 206 -2.17 25.87 -0.80
CA ALA A 206 -3.35 25.23 -0.24
C ALA A 206 -3.89 24.14 -1.18
N ALA A 207 -4.23 22.99 -0.61
CA ALA A 207 -5.00 21.95 -1.26
C ALA A 207 -6.41 22.50 -1.59
N GLY A 208 -6.75 22.47 -2.88
CA GLY A 208 -8.03 22.92 -3.42
C GLY A 208 -9.04 21.77 -3.50
N LYS A 209 -9.44 21.43 -4.72
CA LYS A 209 -10.49 20.42 -4.95
C LYS A 209 -9.91 19.02 -4.86
N ALA A 210 -10.57 18.14 -4.10
CA ALA A 210 -10.31 16.71 -4.08
C ALA A 210 -11.40 15.96 -4.87
N THR A 211 -11.02 15.08 -5.78
CA THR A 211 -11.93 14.25 -6.59
C THR A 211 -11.34 12.86 -6.81
N PHE A 212 -12.19 11.84 -6.96
CA PHE A 212 -11.74 10.51 -7.40
C PHE A 212 -11.87 10.36 -8.91
N GLU A 213 -10.76 10.05 -9.57
CA GLU A 213 -10.68 9.63 -10.97
C GLU A 213 -10.36 8.13 -11.00
N GLY A 214 -11.38 7.29 -11.22
CA GLY A 214 -11.23 5.83 -11.08
C GLY A 214 -10.85 5.43 -9.64
N SER A 215 -9.68 4.80 -9.51
CA SER A 215 -9.05 4.37 -8.25
C SER A 215 -8.04 5.37 -7.68
N GLU A 216 -7.85 6.54 -8.30
CA GLU A 216 -6.92 7.56 -7.84
C GLU A 216 -7.66 8.75 -7.22
N LEU A 217 -7.22 9.17 -6.04
CA LEU A 217 -7.59 10.44 -5.43
C LEU A 217 -6.73 11.55 -6.03
N VAL A 218 -7.38 12.56 -6.58
CA VAL A 218 -6.77 13.69 -7.27
C VAL A 218 -7.04 14.96 -6.46
N LEU A 219 -5.98 15.60 -5.98
CA LEU A 219 -6.04 16.91 -5.32
C LEU A 219 -5.42 17.97 -6.24
N THR A 220 -6.13 19.08 -6.45
CA THR A 220 -5.53 20.27 -7.08
C THR A 220 -4.85 21.15 -6.04
N PHE A 221 -3.74 21.78 -6.43
CA PHE A 221 -3.02 22.79 -5.65
C PHE A 221 -2.87 24.03 -6.52
N GLY A 222 -3.35 25.18 -6.03
CA GLY A 222 -3.34 26.43 -6.79
C GLY A 222 -1.93 27.00 -7.03
N ARG A 223 -1.88 28.20 -7.60
CA ARG A 223 -0.65 29.03 -7.55
C ARG A 223 -0.24 29.27 -6.08
N PRO A 224 1.05 29.51 -5.79
CA PRO A 224 1.46 29.83 -4.42
C PRO A 224 0.61 30.99 -3.93
N SER A 225 0.13 30.92 -2.69
CA SER A 225 -0.36 32.13 -2.07
C SER A 225 0.85 33.07 -2.00
N SER A 226 0.77 34.20 -2.69
CA SER A 226 1.71 35.29 -2.44
C SER A 226 1.52 35.65 -0.98
N ALA A 227 2.50 35.34 -0.14
CA ALA A 227 2.55 35.92 1.18
C ALA A 227 2.46 37.43 1.00
N ALA A 228 1.51 38.06 1.67
CA ALA A 228 1.45 39.51 1.73
C ALA A 228 2.66 40.02 2.54
N ASP A 229 3.12 41.22 2.19
CA ASP A 229 4.16 41.96 2.91
C ASP A 229 3.81 42.20 4.40
#